data_AF-A0A0F2N3M3-F1
#
_entry.id   AF-A0A0F2N3M3-F1
#
_cell.length_a   1.000
_cell.length_b   1.000
_cell.length_c   1.000
_cell.angle_alpha   90.00
_cell.angle_beta   90.00
_cell.angle_gamma   90.00
#
_symmetry.space_group_name_H-M   'P 1'
#
loop_
_entity.id
_entity.type
_entity.pdbx_description
1 polymer ?
#
loop_
_entity_poly.entity_id
_entity_poly.type
_entity_poly.pdbx_seq_one_letter_code
_entity_poly.pdbx_strand_id
1 'polypeptide(L)'
;MDRNDIVDFAEELKGFHENFADCFHRSESRENFFLYMSGQFSQLERKSIEPIAIAMEGGKIRAMQRFVSDAPWDDENIEYKYRSLINEDLGHPDGAIIFDESGFVKKGGDSIGVARQYCGTVGKVDNCQVGVFAAYASSHGYALFDKRLYIPEQWFSE
;
A
#
# COMPACT_ATOMS: atom_id res chain seq x y z
N MET A 1 -19.48 11.39 -11.57
CA MET A 1 -18.95 10.28 -12.36
C MET A 1 -20.05 9.77 -13.24
N ASP A 2 -19.96 10.10 -14.52
CA ASP A 2 -20.73 9.44 -15.57
C ASP A 2 -20.15 8.03 -15.81
N ARG A 3 -20.85 7.20 -16.58
CA ARG A 3 -20.44 5.81 -16.87
C ARG A 3 -19.10 5.75 -17.64
N ASN A 4 -18.81 6.73 -18.48
CA ASN A 4 -17.56 6.86 -19.20
C ASN A 4 -16.40 7.17 -18.24
N ASP A 5 -16.59 8.09 -17.28
CA ASP A 5 -15.60 8.36 -16.23
C ASP A 5 -15.19 7.08 -15.45
N ILE A 6 -16.13 6.14 -15.27
CA ILE A 6 -15.87 4.85 -14.58
C ILE A 6 -15.06 3.90 -15.46
N VAL A 7 -15.38 3.82 -16.76
CA VAL A 7 -14.69 2.95 -17.71
C VAL A 7 -13.27 3.45 -17.91
N ASP A 8 -13.10 4.76 -18.11
CA ASP A 8 -11.81 5.42 -18.26
C ASP A 8 -10.94 5.18 -17.02
N PHE A 9 -11.51 5.30 -15.81
CA PHE A 9 -10.79 5.01 -14.58
C PHE A 9 -10.31 3.55 -14.48
N ALA A 10 -11.11 2.58 -14.96
CA ALA A 10 -10.70 1.17 -14.95
C ALA A 10 -9.55 0.91 -15.93
N GLU A 11 -9.56 1.57 -17.09
CA GLU A 11 -8.47 1.50 -18.07
C GLU A 11 -7.21 2.19 -17.57
N GLU A 12 -7.33 3.37 -16.95
CA GLU A 12 -6.23 4.09 -16.31
C GLU A 12 -5.61 3.28 -15.16
N LEU A 13 -6.44 2.68 -14.29
CA LEU A 13 -5.96 1.83 -13.21
C LEU A 13 -5.20 0.62 -13.75
N LYS A 14 -5.66 0.03 -14.85
CA LYS A 14 -4.95 -1.05 -15.53
C LYS A 14 -3.64 -0.55 -16.14
N GLY A 15 -3.64 0.60 -16.80
CA GLY A 15 -2.42 1.23 -17.32
C GLY A 15 -1.39 1.50 -16.23
N PHE A 16 -1.83 2.02 -15.08
CA PHE A 16 -0.99 2.20 -13.90
C PHE A 16 -0.40 0.88 -13.42
N HIS A 17 -1.24 -0.16 -13.27
CA HIS A 17 -0.83 -1.49 -12.85
C HIS A 17 0.24 -2.13 -13.75
N GLU A 18 0.16 -1.95 -15.06
CA GLU A 18 1.12 -2.53 -16.02
C GLU A 18 2.55 -1.99 -15.84
N ASN A 19 2.74 -0.80 -15.25
CA ASN A 19 4.08 -0.29 -14.93
C ASN A 19 4.87 -1.23 -14.00
N PHE A 20 4.16 -2.04 -13.20
CA PHE A 20 4.72 -2.95 -12.22
C PHE A 20 4.77 -4.40 -12.69
N ALA A 21 4.55 -4.66 -13.99
CA ALA A 21 4.45 -6.03 -14.50
C ALA A 21 5.69 -6.90 -14.23
N ASP A 22 6.88 -6.31 -14.33
CA ASP A 22 8.20 -6.89 -14.07
C ASP A 22 8.56 -6.98 -12.57
N CYS A 23 7.70 -6.48 -11.69
CA CYS A 23 7.87 -6.61 -10.23
C CYS A 23 7.38 -7.97 -9.70
N PHE A 24 6.74 -8.78 -10.55
CA PHE A 24 6.17 -10.07 -10.19
C PHE A 24 6.77 -11.18 -11.05
N HIS A 25 7.24 -12.25 -10.39
CA HIS A 25 7.85 -13.37 -11.11
C HIS A 25 6.84 -14.21 -11.91
N ARG A 26 5.56 -14.18 -11.54
CA ARG A 26 4.49 -15.00 -12.14
C ARG A 26 3.32 -14.15 -12.58
N SER A 27 2.72 -14.49 -13.73
CA SER A 27 1.54 -13.78 -14.25
C SER A 27 0.37 -13.82 -13.27
N GLU A 28 0.18 -14.93 -12.56
CA GLU A 28 -0.91 -15.06 -11.57
C GLU A 28 -0.70 -14.11 -10.37
N SER A 29 0.55 -13.79 -10.00
CA SER A 29 0.81 -12.81 -8.93
C SER A 29 0.47 -11.41 -9.39
N ARG A 30 0.85 -11.06 -10.63
CA ARG A 30 0.47 -9.80 -11.26
C ARG A 30 -1.05 -9.64 -11.39
N GLU A 31 -1.76 -10.70 -11.76
CA GLU A 31 -3.24 -10.71 -11.81
C GLU A 31 -3.85 -10.49 -10.42
N ASN A 32 -3.37 -11.21 -9.41
CA ASN A 32 -3.85 -11.03 -8.04
C ASN A 32 -3.52 -9.62 -7.49
N PHE A 33 -2.41 -9.01 -7.90
CA PHE A 33 -2.10 -7.61 -7.58
C PHE A 33 -3.17 -6.66 -8.12
N PHE A 34 -3.55 -6.83 -9.40
CA PHE A 34 -4.61 -6.02 -10.01
C PHE A 34 -5.96 -6.21 -9.32
N LEU A 35 -6.35 -7.45 -9.04
CA LEU A 35 -7.62 -7.75 -8.36
C LEU A 35 -7.63 -7.18 -6.93
N TYR A 36 -6.53 -7.33 -6.20
CA TYR A 36 -6.40 -6.78 -4.86
C TYR A 36 -6.46 -5.25 -4.86
N MET A 37 -5.69 -4.59 -5.75
CA MET A 37 -5.70 -3.14 -5.92
C MET A 37 -7.09 -2.61 -6.28
N SER A 38 -7.76 -3.25 -7.24
CA SER A 38 -9.13 -2.93 -7.64
C SER A 38 -10.10 -3.05 -6.46
N GLY A 39 -9.96 -4.12 -5.66
CA GLY A 39 -10.71 -4.31 -4.42
C GLY A 39 -10.49 -3.19 -3.40
N GLN A 40 -9.25 -2.73 -3.24
CA GLN A 40 -8.91 -1.62 -2.35
C GLN A 40 -9.55 -0.30 -2.77
N PHE A 41 -9.70 -0.04 -4.08
CA PHE A 41 -10.37 1.15 -4.60
C PHE A 41 -11.90 1.01 -4.75
N SER A 42 -12.43 -0.20 -4.59
CA SER A 42 -13.86 -0.46 -4.69
C SER A 42 -14.67 0.18 -3.55
N GLN A 43 -16.00 0.14 -3.70
CA GLN A 43 -16.97 0.59 -2.69
C GLN A 43 -17.28 -0.47 -1.62
N LEU A 44 -16.48 -1.53 -1.51
CA LEU A 44 -16.65 -2.54 -0.47
C LEU A 44 -16.45 -1.92 0.92
N GLU A 45 -17.41 -2.15 1.83
CA GLU A 45 -17.32 -1.72 3.23
C GLU A 45 -16.17 -2.43 3.95
N ARG A 46 -16.05 -3.75 3.75
CA ARG A 46 -14.94 -4.56 4.27
C ARG A 46 -13.97 -4.88 3.15
N LYS A 47 -12.75 -4.37 3.25
CA LYS A 47 -11.66 -4.54 2.28
C LYS A 47 -10.61 -5.53 2.76
N SER A 48 -11.05 -6.64 3.37
CA SER A 48 -10.18 -7.79 3.62
C SER A 48 -10.13 -8.68 2.39
N ILE A 49 -9.16 -9.60 2.36
CA ILE A 49 -8.87 -10.47 1.21
C ILE A 49 -10.10 -11.27 0.76
N GLU A 50 -10.85 -11.85 1.69
CA GLU A 50 -12.03 -12.67 1.34
C GLU A 50 -13.16 -11.86 0.67
N PRO A 51 -13.67 -10.76 1.27
CA PRO A 51 -14.63 -9.89 0.61
C PRO A 51 -14.18 -9.40 -0.77
N ILE A 52 -12.91 -8.99 -0.90
CA ILE A 52 -12.36 -8.55 -2.19
C ILE A 52 -12.37 -9.69 -3.20
N ALA A 53 -11.86 -10.87 -2.82
CA ALA A 53 -11.80 -12.01 -3.72
C ALA A 53 -13.19 -12.50 -4.17
N ILE A 54 -14.22 -12.37 -3.34
CA ILE A 54 -15.60 -12.70 -3.71
C ILE A 54 -16.18 -11.66 -4.69
N ALA A 55 -15.85 -10.38 -4.50
CA ALA A 55 -16.40 -9.29 -5.29
C ALA A 55 -15.74 -9.12 -6.66
N MET A 56 -14.47 -9.50 -6.80
CA MET A 56 -13.70 -9.34 -8.04
C MET A 56 -13.89 -10.55 -8.97
N GLU A 57 -14.14 -10.29 -10.25
CA GLU A 57 -14.26 -11.34 -11.26
C GLU A 57 -12.97 -12.16 -11.34
N GLY A 58 -13.09 -13.49 -11.29
CA GLY A 58 -11.94 -14.40 -11.27
C GLY A 58 -11.18 -14.48 -9.94
N GLY A 59 -11.62 -13.74 -8.92
CA GLY A 59 -11.02 -13.74 -7.59
C GLY A 59 -11.08 -15.11 -6.90
N LYS A 60 -9.96 -15.52 -6.30
CA LYS A 60 -9.85 -16.77 -5.53
C LYS A 60 -9.24 -16.47 -4.17
N ILE A 61 -10.03 -16.65 -3.11
CA ILE A 61 -9.66 -16.30 -1.72
C ILE A 61 -8.26 -16.83 -1.35
N ARG A 62 -8.01 -18.12 -1.55
CA ARG A 62 -6.72 -18.74 -1.18
C ARG A 62 -5.55 -18.24 -2.03
N ALA A 63 -5.78 -17.93 -3.31
CA ALA A 63 -4.73 -17.43 -4.19
C ALA A 63 -4.36 -16.00 -3.81
N MET A 64 -5.36 -15.14 -3.58
CA MET A 64 -5.15 -13.76 -3.15
C MET A 64 -4.54 -13.69 -1.75
N GLN A 65 -4.93 -14.58 -0.83
CA GLN A 65 -4.29 -14.69 0.48
C GLN A 65 -2.79 -14.95 0.34
N ARG A 66 -2.42 -16.01 -0.40
CA ARG A 66 -1.01 -16.34 -0.66
C ARG A 66 -0.26 -15.23 -1.38
N PHE A 67 -0.92 -14.52 -2.28
CA PHE A 67 -0.33 -13.39 -2.99
C PHE A 67 0.08 -12.27 -2.03
N VAL A 68 -0.78 -11.92 -1.06
CA VAL A 68 -0.49 -10.86 -0.09
C VAL A 68 0.47 -11.32 1.02
N SER A 69 0.48 -12.61 1.39
CA SER A 69 1.29 -13.11 2.52
C SER A 69 2.64 -13.71 2.13
N ASP A 70 2.70 -14.53 1.08
CA ASP A 70 3.83 -15.44 0.83
C ASP A 70 4.49 -15.24 -0.54
N ALA A 71 3.77 -14.71 -1.51
CA ALA A 71 4.33 -14.52 -2.85
C ALA A 71 5.43 -13.44 -2.79
N PRO A 72 6.60 -13.68 -3.40
CA PRO A 72 7.66 -12.68 -3.43
C PRO A 72 7.25 -11.52 -4.34
N TRP A 73 7.42 -10.30 -3.83
CA TRP A 73 7.31 -9.07 -4.59
C TRP A 73 8.72 -8.51 -4.72
N ASP A 74 9.07 -7.96 -5.89
CA ASP A 74 10.31 -7.19 -6.02
C ASP A 74 10.08 -5.80 -5.42
N ASP A 75 10.14 -5.72 -4.08
CA ASP A 75 9.83 -4.50 -3.33
C ASP A 75 10.70 -3.30 -3.76
N GLU A 76 11.99 -3.55 -4.02
CA GLU A 76 12.93 -2.51 -4.48
C GLU A 76 12.53 -1.97 -5.85
N ASN A 77 12.16 -2.84 -6.79
CA ASN A 77 11.70 -2.41 -8.12
C ASN A 77 10.34 -1.69 -8.06
N ILE A 78 9.41 -2.16 -7.21
CA ILE A 78 8.12 -1.47 -6.98
C ILE A 78 8.37 -0.06 -6.46
N GLU A 79 9.20 0.09 -5.44
CA GLU A 79 9.55 1.40 -4.87
C GLU A 79 10.23 2.29 -5.92
N TYR A 80 11.18 1.77 -6.69
CA TYR A 80 11.87 2.50 -7.75
C TYR A 80 10.90 3.03 -8.81
N LYS A 81 10.01 2.18 -9.32
CA LYS A 81 9.01 2.56 -10.33
C LYS A 81 8.04 3.60 -9.79
N TYR A 82 7.53 3.38 -8.58
CA TYR A 82 6.60 4.31 -7.96
C TYR A 82 7.24 5.70 -7.75
N ARG A 83 8.47 5.76 -7.26
CA ARG A 83 9.22 7.02 -7.11
C ARG A 83 9.53 7.67 -8.47
N SER A 84 9.77 6.87 -9.51
CA SER A 84 9.97 7.38 -10.87
C SER A 84 8.70 8.05 -11.41
N LEU A 85 7.53 7.42 -11.23
CA LEU A 85 6.24 8.01 -11.59
C LEU A 85 5.99 9.33 -10.85
N ILE A 86 6.29 9.38 -9.53
CA ILE A 86 6.18 10.63 -8.76
C ILE A 86 7.12 11.71 -9.31
N ASN A 87 8.35 11.36 -9.68
CA ASN A 87 9.30 12.32 -10.22
C ASN A 87 8.88 12.82 -11.61
N GLU A 88 8.33 11.95 -12.45
CA GLU A 88 7.80 12.31 -13.77
C GLU A 88 6.59 13.25 -13.67
N ASP A 89 5.64 12.95 -12.78
CA ASP A 89 4.39 13.70 -12.67
C ASP A 89 4.51 14.96 -11.78
N LEU A 90 5.28 14.86 -10.69
CA LEU A 90 5.29 15.86 -9.62
C LEU A 90 6.67 16.51 -9.39
N GLY A 91 7.71 16.04 -10.08
CA GLY A 91 9.08 16.53 -9.94
C GLY A 91 9.19 18.05 -10.07
N HIS A 92 9.87 18.69 -9.12
CA HIS A 92 10.06 20.13 -9.12
C HIS A 92 11.33 20.50 -8.35
N PRO A 93 12.13 21.50 -8.80
CA PRO A 93 13.35 21.93 -8.09
C PRO A 93 13.11 22.34 -6.63
N ASP A 94 11.97 22.95 -6.35
CA ASP A 94 11.55 23.36 -5.01
C ASP A 94 10.64 22.34 -4.29
N GLY A 95 10.63 21.08 -4.75
CA GLY A 95 9.89 20.02 -4.09
C GLY A 95 10.44 19.70 -2.69
N ALA A 96 9.57 19.27 -1.78
CA ALA A 96 9.93 18.91 -0.41
C ALA A 96 9.54 17.46 -0.10
N ILE A 97 10.38 16.79 0.70
CA ILE A 97 10.05 15.51 1.34
C ILE A 97 9.74 15.78 2.80
N ILE A 98 8.55 15.35 3.22
CA ILE A 98 8.00 15.53 4.56
C ILE A 98 7.95 14.16 5.23
N PHE A 99 8.49 14.07 6.45
CA PHE A 99 8.44 12.85 7.25
C PHE A 99 7.44 13.03 8.39
N ASP A 100 6.57 12.03 8.56
CA ASP A 100 5.60 11.99 9.65
C ASP A 100 5.33 10.55 10.06
N GLU A 101 5.06 10.30 11.33
CA GLU A 101 4.65 8.99 11.81
C GLU A 101 3.13 8.86 11.92
N SER A 102 2.61 7.67 11.63
CA SER A 102 1.21 7.33 11.87
C SER A 102 1.09 6.06 12.70
N GLY A 103 0.26 6.14 13.73
CA GLY A 103 -0.01 5.06 14.66
C GLY A 103 -1.28 4.30 14.32
N PHE A 104 -1.19 2.97 14.26
CA PHE A 104 -2.28 2.05 14.03
C PHE A 104 -2.56 1.25 15.30
N VAL A 105 -3.68 1.51 15.98
CA VAL A 105 -4.06 0.77 17.19
C VAL A 105 -4.27 -0.71 16.88
N LYS A 106 -3.74 -1.58 17.72
CA LYS A 106 -3.84 -3.04 17.59
C LYS A 106 -4.40 -3.64 18.87
N LYS A 107 -5.12 -4.76 18.74
CA LYS A 107 -5.64 -5.52 19.90
C LYS A 107 -4.81 -6.76 20.24
N GLY A 108 -3.99 -7.26 19.32
CA GLY A 108 -3.13 -8.44 19.51
C GLY A 108 -1.64 -8.14 19.32
N GLY A 109 -0.82 -9.21 19.34
CA GLY A 109 0.64 -9.18 19.23
C GLY A 109 1.20 -9.60 17.86
N ASP A 110 0.36 -10.09 16.95
CA ASP A 110 0.84 -10.78 15.73
C ASP A 110 1.28 -9.84 14.59
N SER A 111 1.04 -8.54 14.71
CA SER A 111 1.52 -7.56 13.73
C SER A 111 2.97 -7.19 14.02
N ILE A 112 3.86 -7.30 13.02
CA ILE A 112 5.26 -6.90 13.15
C ILE A 112 5.42 -5.48 13.69
N GLY A 113 6.27 -5.30 14.70
CA GLY A 113 6.53 -4.00 15.33
C GLY A 113 5.40 -3.49 16.25
N VAL A 114 4.38 -4.30 16.55
CA VAL A 114 3.36 -3.92 17.54
C VAL A 114 3.95 -3.92 18.94
N ALA A 115 3.71 -2.86 19.70
CA ALA A 115 4.13 -2.75 21.08
C ALA A 115 3.28 -1.71 21.82
N ARG A 116 3.43 -1.65 23.15
CA ARG A 116 2.97 -0.49 23.92
C ARG A 116 3.94 0.67 23.72
N GLN A 117 3.54 1.62 22.89
CA GLN A 117 4.32 2.80 22.52
C GLN A 117 3.40 4.00 22.30
N TYR A 118 3.96 5.21 22.16
CA TYR A 118 3.15 6.40 21.90
C TYR A 118 2.48 6.27 20.53
N CYS A 119 1.15 6.44 20.49
CA CYS A 119 0.36 6.37 19.28
C CYS A 119 -0.22 7.76 18.98
N GLY A 120 0.35 8.45 17.99
CA GLY A 120 -0.08 9.80 17.61
C GLY A 120 -1.59 9.90 17.34
N THR A 121 -2.17 8.92 16.66
CA THR A 121 -3.60 8.86 16.31
C THR A 121 -4.55 8.88 17.52
N VAL A 122 -4.12 8.37 18.68
CA VAL A 122 -4.93 8.40 19.92
C VAL A 122 -4.34 9.28 21.02
N GLY A 123 -3.22 9.97 20.76
CA GLY A 123 -2.59 10.94 21.66
C GLY A 123 -2.08 10.36 22.99
N LYS A 124 -1.78 9.06 23.04
CA LYS A 124 -1.35 8.37 24.28
C LYS A 124 -0.54 7.13 23.98
N VAL A 125 0.09 6.58 25.03
CA VAL A 125 0.67 5.23 24.98
C VAL A 125 -0.43 4.19 24.92
N ASP A 126 -0.43 3.37 23.87
CA ASP A 126 -1.36 2.25 23.69
C ASP A 126 -0.64 1.12 22.93
N ASN A 127 -1.29 -0.03 22.80
CA ASN A 127 -0.80 -1.10 21.93
C ASN A 127 -1.02 -0.70 20.46
N CYS A 128 0.06 -0.36 19.76
CA CYS A 128 0.00 0.08 18.37
C CYS A 128 1.22 -0.36 17.56
N GLN A 129 1.04 -0.33 16.25
CA GLN A 129 2.09 -0.39 15.26
C GLN A 129 2.30 1.03 14.72
N VAL A 130 3.55 1.46 14.53
CA VAL A 130 3.86 2.79 14.02
C VAL A 130 4.58 2.66 12.69
N GLY A 131 4.05 3.34 11.67
CA GLY A 131 4.73 3.53 10.39
C GLY A 131 5.29 4.94 10.31
N VAL A 132 6.50 5.09 9.80
CA VAL A 132 7.09 6.37 9.40
C VAL A 132 6.92 6.49 7.90
N PHE A 133 6.31 7.57 7.45
CA PHE A 133 5.97 7.81 6.05
C PHE A 133 6.74 9.03 5.55
N ALA A 134 7.24 8.93 4.32
CA ALA A 134 7.73 10.08 3.58
C ALA A 134 6.65 10.48 2.58
N ALA A 135 6.26 11.75 2.57
CA ALA A 135 5.41 12.35 1.55
C ALA A 135 6.23 13.32 0.72
N TYR A 136 6.03 13.33 -0.59
CA TYR A 136 6.59 14.32 -1.49
C TYR A 136 5.53 15.38 -1.80
N ALA A 137 5.90 16.65 -1.78
CA ALA A 137 5.02 17.77 -2.11
C ALA A 137 5.75 18.80 -2.98
N SER A 138 5.05 19.31 -3.99
CA SER A 138 5.52 20.38 -4.86
C SER A 138 4.36 21.26 -5.33
N SER A 139 4.67 22.24 -6.19
CA SER A 139 3.66 23.03 -6.89
C SER A 139 2.74 22.20 -7.80
N HIS A 140 3.15 20.99 -8.19
CA HIS A 140 2.37 20.09 -9.04
C HIS A 140 1.42 19.18 -8.25
N GLY A 141 1.60 19.03 -6.94
CA GLY A 141 0.75 18.17 -6.11
C GLY A 141 1.53 17.48 -5.00
N TYR A 142 1.00 16.34 -4.53
CA TYR A 142 1.59 15.57 -3.45
C TYR A 142 1.34 14.07 -3.62
N ALA A 143 2.25 13.25 -3.10
CA ALA A 143 2.14 11.80 -3.10
C ALA A 143 2.85 11.20 -1.87
N LEU A 144 2.46 10.00 -1.45
CA LEU A 144 3.33 9.21 -0.58
C LEU A 144 4.57 8.81 -1.38
N PHE A 145 5.75 8.96 -0.80
CA PHE A 145 7.02 8.70 -1.47
C PHE A 145 7.68 7.41 -0.95
N ASP A 146 7.58 7.18 0.36
CA ASP A 146 8.20 6.03 1.01
C ASP A 146 7.51 5.70 2.34
N LYS A 147 7.77 4.51 2.88
CA LYS A 147 7.28 4.04 4.17
C LYS A 147 8.25 3.06 4.81
N ARG A 148 8.41 3.15 6.12
CA ARG A 148 9.09 2.13 6.94
C ARG A 148 8.30 1.89 8.22
N LEU A 149 8.38 0.69 8.76
CA LEU A 149 7.86 0.43 10.10
C LEU A 149 8.89 0.85 11.14
N TYR A 150 8.43 1.54 12.17
CA TYR A 150 9.21 1.69 13.39
C TYR A 150 9.13 0.36 14.17
N ILE A 151 10.30 -0.27 14.37
CA ILE A 151 10.41 -1.53 15.10
C ILE A 151 10.96 -1.22 16.50
N PRO A 152 10.16 -1.38 17.57
CA PRO A 152 10.60 -1.14 18.93
C PRO A 152 11.73 -2.09 19.35
N GLU A 153 12.62 -1.63 20.24
CA GLU A 153 13.80 -2.40 20.69
C GLU A 153 13.48 -3.83 21.13
N GLN A 154 12.37 -4.03 21.84
CA GLN A 154 11.91 -5.34 22.32
C GLN A 154 11.65 -6.38 21.22
N TRP A 155 11.53 -5.98 19.95
CA TRP A 155 11.40 -6.89 18.81
C TRP A 155 12.74 -7.43 18.31
N PHE A 156 13.86 -6.87 18.79
CA PHE A 156 15.22 -7.32 18.47
C PHE A 156 15.84 -8.16 19.60
N SER A 157 15.22 -8.19 20.77
CA SER A 157 15.59 -9.07 21.87
C SER A 157 14.88 -10.43 21.74
N GLU A 158 15.62 -11.52 21.95
CA GLU A 158 15.07 -12.89 22.07
C GLU A 158 14.12 -13.05 23.25
#